data_AF-A0A3C1MVU6-F1
#
_entry.id   AF-A0A3C1MVU6-F1
#
_cell.length_a   1.000
_cell.length_b   1.000
_cell.length_c   1.000
_cell.angle_alpha   90.00
_cell.angle_beta   90.00
_cell.angle_gamma   90.00
#
_symmetry.space_group_name_H-M   'P 1'
#
loop_
_entity.id
_entity.type
_entity.pdbx_description
1 polymer ?
#
loop_
_entity_poly.entity_id
_entity_poly.type
_entity_poly.pdbx_seq_one_letter_code
_entity_poly.pdbx_strand_id
1 'polypeptide(L)'
;MLRQLLILIFLAGLGASQAIAAPDGAALFARNCAACHGSMGTGGIGVPLALHSFQASISDDYLRQTIRLGRPGRVMPAFGNLKPDEIEAIVSYVRTWNKGPAVTYSTQPVHGNPVHGKQLFTQYCVVCHGVTGEGGEGTGVTFSRPRNLPIIAPALHNPGFLASASDAMIKATLMKGREGTPMTSFIKRGLKEDDINDIVSYVRSFEKQSLAESAKLLQVENPVIVRDSPYDLKTTVENVKQAVSNNNFFYGRVQTLEYGLTTPDKENPKQVIVYFCNVSLLNQALGIDPRVGMFLPCRITIIEHNGKVQVMSVNPEVLSKLFNNSELNRLCTQMKKSYTTIMEEATL
;
A
#
# COMPACT_ATOMS: atom_id res chain seq x y z
N MET A 1 -49.90 39.21 -58.95
CA MET A 1 -50.66 39.67 -57.77
C MET A 1 -50.83 38.44 -56.89
N LEU A 2 -50.41 38.29 -55.64
CA LEU A 2 -50.09 39.19 -54.53
C LEU A 2 -49.29 38.29 -53.53
N ARG A 3 -47.98 38.51 -53.36
CA ARG A 3 -47.33 39.00 -52.12
C ARG A 3 -47.78 38.35 -50.80
N GLN A 4 -46.77 37.88 -50.05
CA GLN A 4 -46.70 37.65 -48.59
C GLN A 4 -47.09 36.26 -48.05
N LEU A 5 -46.07 35.45 -47.72
CA LEU A 5 -45.73 35.19 -46.31
C LEU A 5 -44.27 34.76 -46.20
N LEU A 6 -43.51 35.53 -45.43
CA LEU A 6 -42.10 35.35 -45.09
C LEU A 6 -42.05 34.87 -43.63
N ILE A 7 -41.08 34.00 -43.33
CA ILE A 7 -40.49 33.71 -42.00
C ILE A 7 -41.26 32.71 -41.13
N LEU A 8 -40.69 31.50 -40.97
CA LEU A 8 -40.52 30.90 -39.65
C LEU A 8 -39.37 29.86 -39.62
N ILE A 9 -38.24 30.31 -39.06
CA ILE A 9 -37.43 29.65 -38.01
C ILE A 9 -36.76 28.29 -38.37
N PHE A 10 -35.45 28.24 -38.64
CA PHE A 10 -34.33 28.12 -37.69
C PHE A 10 -34.24 26.76 -36.92
N LEU A 11 -33.11 26.07 -37.14
CA LEU A 11 -32.50 25.02 -36.31
C LEU A 11 -33.26 23.69 -36.09
N ALA A 12 -33.19 22.79 -37.09
CA ALA A 12 -33.12 21.35 -36.83
C ALA A 12 -31.65 20.94 -36.62
N GLY A 13 -31.05 21.49 -35.57
CA GLY A 13 -29.72 21.15 -35.08
C GLY A 13 -29.78 20.98 -33.57
N LEU A 14 -30.76 20.23 -33.06
CA LEU A 14 -30.75 19.81 -31.68
C LEU A 14 -29.56 18.87 -31.50
N GLY A 15 -28.56 19.39 -30.80
CA GLY A 15 -27.38 18.65 -30.41
C GLY A 15 -27.78 17.32 -29.79
N ALA A 16 -27.31 16.24 -30.41
CA ALA A 16 -26.99 15.05 -29.66
C ALA A 16 -25.93 15.47 -28.64
N SER A 17 -26.36 15.82 -27.42
CA SER A 17 -25.47 15.74 -26.27
C SER A 17 -24.85 14.35 -26.35
N GLN A 18 -23.55 14.29 -26.65
CA GLN A 18 -22.80 13.07 -26.42
C GLN A 18 -22.96 12.79 -24.93
N ALA A 19 -23.87 11.88 -24.57
CA ALA A 19 -23.99 11.40 -23.22
C ALA A 19 -22.62 10.77 -22.91
N ILE A 20 -21.83 11.47 -22.10
CA ILE A 20 -20.58 10.91 -21.58
C ILE A 20 -21.01 9.65 -20.83
N ALA A 21 -20.61 8.49 -21.35
CA ALA A 21 -20.95 7.21 -20.73
C ALA A 21 -20.49 7.23 -19.27
N ALA A 22 -21.35 6.77 -18.36
CA ALA A 22 -21.01 6.69 -16.95
C ALA A 22 -19.75 5.81 -16.76
N PRO A 23 -18.87 6.13 -15.78
CA PRO A 23 -17.67 5.33 -15.55
C PRO A 23 -18.01 3.86 -15.25
N ASP A 24 -17.29 2.93 -15.86
CA ASP A 24 -17.46 1.49 -15.63
C ASP A 24 -16.75 1.07 -14.33
N GLY A 25 -17.51 1.00 -13.24
CA GLY A 25 -17.01 0.64 -11.91
C GLY A 25 -16.29 -0.71 -11.83
N ALA A 26 -16.71 -1.70 -12.61
CA ALA A 26 -16.06 -3.01 -12.63
C ALA A 26 -14.67 -2.92 -13.27
N ALA A 27 -14.57 -2.21 -14.40
CA ALA A 27 -13.28 -1.94 -15.05
C ALA A 27 -12.36 -1.08 -14.16
N LEU A 28 -12.91 -0.06 -13.46
CA LEU A 28 -12.11 0.75 -12.53
C LEU A 28 -11.62 -0.07 -11.33
N PHE A 29 -12.44 -1.00 -10.83
CA PHE A 29 -12.02 -1.90 -9.75
C PHE A 29 -10.96 -2.89 -10.22
N ALA A 30 -11.13 -3.47 -11.40
CA ALA A 30 -10.18 -4.42 -11.97
C ALA A 30 -8.78 -3.81 -12.13
N ARG A 31 -8.68 -2.58 -12.65
CA ARG A 31 -7.40 -1.90 -12.87
C ARG A 31 -6.72 -1.40 -11.60
N ASN A 32 -7.50 -1.01 -10.58
CA ASN A 32 -6.97 -0.29 -9.40
C ASN A 32 -6.94 -1.11 -8.11
N CYS A 33 -7.86 -2.06 -7.94
CA CYS A 33 -8.16 -2.66 -6.63
C CYS A 33 -7.98 -4.18 -6.63
N ALA A 34 -8.30 -4.86 -7.74
CA ALA A 34 -8.34 -6.31 -7.82
C ALA A 34 -6.99 -6.98 -7.54
N ALA A 35 -5.87 -6.33 -7.86
CA ALA A 35 -4.52 -6.86 -7.58
C ALA A 35 -4.27 -7.08 -6.07
N CYS A 36 -4.92 -6.31 -5.21
CA CYS A 36 -4.81 -6.45 -3.75
C CYS A 36 -6.03 -7.15 -3.14
N HIS A 37 -7.24 -6.81 -3.59
CA HIS A 37 -8.50 -7.25 -2.97
C HIS A 37 -9.15 -8.47 -3.65
N GLY A 38 -8.52 -9.00 -4.71
CA GLY A 38 -9.08 -10.07 -5.54
C GLY A 38 -10.15 -9.54 -6.50
N SER A 39 -10.28 -10.16 -7.68
CA SER A 39 -11.28 -9.77 -8.70
C SER A 39 -12.72 -9.83 -8.19
N MET A 40 -12.99 -10.74 -7.25
CA MET A 40 -14.28 -10.92 -6.58
C MET A 40 -14.31 -10.36 -5.15
N GLY A 41 -13.36 -9.50 -4.76
CA GLY A 41 -13.34 -8.92 -3.42
C GLY A 41 -13.02 -9.92 -2.30
N THR A 42 -12.47 -11.09 -2.63
CA THR A 42 -12.16 -12.17 -1.69
C THR A 42 -10.94 -11.90 -0.81
N GLY A 43 -10.22 -10.80 -1.07
CA GLY A 43 -9.00 -10.41 -0.35
C GLY A 43 -7.74 -10.90 -1.04
N GLY A 44 -6.63 -10.93 -0.30
CA GLY A 44 -5.31 -11.29 -0.82
C GLY A 44 -4.23 -10.57 -0.05
N ILE A 45 -3.63 -9.54 -0.65
CA ILE A 45 -2.82 -8.55 0.06
C ILE A 45 -3.73 -7.61 0.86
N GLY A 46 -4.80 -7.14 0.21
CA GLY A 46 -5.85 -6.33 0.81
C GLY A 46 -6.84 -7.16 1.62
N VAL A 47 -7.77 -6.47 2.28
CA VAL A 47 -8.85 -7.08 3.07
C VAL A 47 -9.96 -7.65 2.17
N PRO A 48 -10.70 -8.68 2.61
CA PRO A 48 -11.81 -9.24 1.84
C PRO A 48 -13.02 -8.29 1.83
N LEU A 49 -13.16 -7.50 0.77
CA LEU A 49 -14.24 -6.53 0.60
C LEU A 49 -15.60 -7.21 0.44
N ALA A 50 -15.67 -8.42 -0.13
CA ALA A 50 -16.91 -9.17 -0.29
C ALA A 50 -17.37 -9.87 1.01
N LEU A 51 -16.61 -9.75 2.11
CA LEU A 51 -16.99 -10.34 3.38
C LEU A 51 -18.33 -9.74 3.86
N HIS A 52 -19.32 -10.60 4.12
CA HIS A 52 -20.67 -10.17 4.47
C HIS A 52 -20.70 -9.25 5.69
N SER A 53 -19.95 -9.59 6.75
CA SER A 53 -19.88 -8.78 7.96
C SER A 53 -19.24 -7.41 7.73
N PHE A 54 -18.28 -7.31 6.80
CA PHE A 54 -17.68 -6.04 6.39
C PHE A 54 -18.72 -5.19 5.64
N GLN A 55 -19.36 -5.75 4.61
CA GLN A 55 -20.38 -5.08 3.81
C GLN A 55 -21.53 -4.55 4.66
N ALA A 56 -22.02 -5.35 5.61
CA ALA A 56 -23.10 -4.97 6.52
C ALA A 56 -22.73 -3.91 7.58
N SER A 57 -21.44 -3.67 7.80
CA SER A 57 -20.95 -2.79 8.88
C SER A 57 -20.49 -1.41 8.42
N ILE A 58 -20.23 -1.20 7.12
CA ILE A 58 -19.63 0.04 6.62
C ILE A 58 -20.60 0.87 5.78
N SER A 59 -20.52 2.19 5.88
CA SER A 59 -21.23 3.14 5.02
C SER A 59 -20.49 3.35 3.69
N ASP A 60 -21.21 3.88 2.71
CA ASP A 60 -20.63 4.26 1.42
C ASP A 60 -19.62 5.41 1.57
N ASP A 61 -19.88 6.32 2.50
CA ASP A 61 -18.93 7.39 2.82
C ASP A 61 -17.59 6.86 3.32
N TYR A 62 -17.61 5.84 4.19
CA TYR A 62 -16.38 5.17 4.61
C TYR A 62 -15.59 4.60 3.43
N LEU A 63 -16.27 3.99 2.45
CA LEU A 63 -15.62 3.47 1.25
C LEU A 63 -15.01 4.60 0.42
N ARG A 64 -15.76 5.67 0.13
CA ARG A 64 -15.26 6.84 -0.61
C ARG A 64 -14.03 7.44 0.06
N GLN A 65 -14.12 7.73 1.36
CA GLN A 65 -13.03 8.34 2.11
C GLN A 65 -11.82 7.41 2.17
N THR A 66 -12.04 6.10 2.33
CA THR A 66 -10.96 5.11 2.30
C THR A 66 -10.26 5.07 0.94
N ILE A 67 -10.99 5.17 -0.18
CA ILE A 67 -10.39 5.24 -1.53
C ILE A 67 -9.59 6.54 -1.69
N ARG A 68 -10.15 7.67 -1.26
CA ARG A 68 -9.50 8.99 -1.40
C ARG A 68 -8.24 9.13 -0.54
N LEU A 69 -8.33 8.75 0.73
CA LEU A 69 -7.28 8.99 1.73
C LEU A 69 -6.31 7.82 1.84
N GLY A 70 -6.71 6.63 1.39
CA GLY A 70 -5.95 5.41 1.59
C GLY A 70 -5.75 5.08 3.07
N ARG A 71 -4.62 4.42 3.34
CA ARG A 71 -4.08 4.19 4.68
C ARG A 71 -2.60 4.60 4.65
N PRO A 72 -2.27 5.88 4.91
CA PRO A 72 -0.89 6.37 4.85
C PRO A 72 0.06 5.51 5.70
N GLY A 73 1.23 5.15 5.15
CA GLY A 73 2.19 4.25 5.79
C GLY A 73 1.81 2.77 5.80
N ARG A 74 0.69 2.38 5.19
CA ARG A 74 0.25 0.98 5.04
C ARG A 74 0.00 0.63 3.57
N VAL A 75 -0.12 -0.65 3.26
CA VAL A 75 -0.21 -1.18 1.88
C VAL A 75 -1.27 -0.56 0.96
N MET A 76 -2.35 0.03 1.52
CA MET A 76 -3.44 0.66 0.75
C MET A 76 -3.12 2.14 0.45
N PRO A 77 -2.76 2.50 -0.79
CA PRO A 77 -2.45 3.88 -1.16
C PRO A 77 -3.70 4.76 -1.22
N ALA A 78 -3.49 6.07 -1.27
CA ALA A 78 -4.51 7.05 -1.62
C ALA A 78 -4.70 7.09 -3.14
N PHE A 79 -5.95 7.11 -3.61
CA PHE A 79 -6.29 7.20 -5.03
C PHE A 79 -6.72 8.62 -5.42
N GLY A 80 -5.85 9.60 -5.13
CA GLY A 80 -6.14 11.03 -5.36
C GLY A 80 -6.37 11.43 -6.82
N ASN A 81 -5.93 10.60 -7.77
CA ASN A 81 -6.12 10.84 -9.21
C ASN A 81 -7.49 10.39 -9.74
N LEU A 82 -8.26 9.60 -8.96
CA LEU A 82 -9.60 9.19 -9.36
C LEU A 82 -10.61 10.33 -9.15
N LYS A 83 -11.43 10.57 -10.17
CA LYS A 83 -12.49 11.57 -10.11
C LYS A 83 -13.64 11.14 -9.18
N PRO A 84 -14.46 12.06 -8.67
CA PRO A 84 -15.58 11.71 -7.78
C PRO A 84 -16.55 10.68 -8.36
N ASP A 85 -16.94 10.83 -9.63
CA ASP A 85 -17.82 9.90 -10.35
C ASP A 85 -17.19 8.51 -10.54
N GLU A 86 -15.87 8.46 -10.79
CA GLU A 86 -15.11 7.21 -10.82
C GLU A 86 -15.12 6.49 -9.45
N ILE A 87 -14.97 7.24 -8.36
CA ILE A 87 -15.03 6.67 -7.01
C ILE A 87 -16.43 6.13 -6.73
N GLU A 88 -17.49 6.86 -7.09
CA GLU A 88 -18.86 6.36 -6.93
C GLU A 88 -19.13 5.09 -7.75
N ALA A 89 -18.59 5.01 -8.97
CA ALA A 89 -18.69 3.81 -9.79
C ALA A 89 -18.00 2.60 -9.13
N ILE A 90 -16.81 2.80 -8.53
CA ILE A 90 -16.12 1.75 -7.76
C ILE A 90 -16.94 1.34 -6.53
N VAL A 91 -17.46 2.31 -5.77
CA VAL A 91 -18.29 2.03 -4.59
C VAL A 91 -19.51 1.21 -4.99
N SER A 92 -20.20 1.61 -6.06
CA SER A 92 -21.35 0.89 -6.61
C SER A 92 -21.00 -0.54 -7.00
N TYR A 93 -19.83 -0.75 -7.64
CA TYR A 93 -19.35 -2.10 -7.95
C TYR A 93 -19.05 -2.93 -6.69
N VAL A 94 -18.34 -2.37 -5.71
CA VAL A 94 -18.06 -3.04 -4.42
C VAL A 94 -19.34 -3.42 -3.69
N ARG A 95 -20.41 -2.64 -3.85
CA ARG A 95 -21.73 -2.93 -3.27
C ARG A 95 -22.51 -4.03 -3.96
N THR A 96 -22.10 -4.49 -5.14
CA THR A 96 -22.73 -5.66 -5.78
C THR A 96 -22.57 -6.94 -4.95
N TRP A 97 -21.60 -7.00 -4.02
CA TRP A 97 -21.43 -8.10 -3.08
C TRP A 97 -22.26 -7.97 -1.80
N ASN A 98 -22.85 -6.80 -1.55
CA ASN A 98 -23.71 -6.59 -0.39
C ASN A 98 -25.08 -7.22 -0.63
N LYS A 99 -25.52 -8.08 0.28
CA LYS A 99 -26.85 -8.71 0.25
C LYS A 99 -27.86 -8.02 1.17
N GLY A 100 -27.43 -7.04 1.96
CA GLY A 100 -28.24 -6.30 2.92
C GLY A 100 -28.47 -4.84 2.54
N PRO A 101 -29.29 -4.10 3.30
CA PRO A 101 -29.48 -2.67 3.09
C PRO A 101 -28.18 -1.90 3.29
N ALA A 102 -28.06 -0.76 2.60
CA ALA A 102 -26.99 0.19 2.89
C ALA A 102 -27.14 0.73 4.32
N VAL A 103 -26.02 0.86 5.03
CA VAL A 103 -26.00 1.44 6.38
C VAL A 103 -25.47 2.87 6.34
N THR A 104 -26.13 3.74 7.08
CA THR A 104 -25.66 5.10 7.36
C THR A 104 -25.42 5.24 8.85
N TYR A 105 -24.46 6.08 9.21
CA TYR A 105 -24.07 6.30 10.59
C TYR A 105 -24.12 7.79 10.89
N SER A 106 -24.46 8.11 12.15
CA SER A 106 -24.35 9.47 12.65
C SER A 106 -22.92 9.98 12.53
N THR A 107 -22.77 11.25 12.20
CA THR A 107 -21.50 11.99 12.24
C THR A 107 -21.26 12.63 13.59
N GLN A 108 -22.21 12.54 14.52
CA GLN A 108 -22.06 13.08 15.86
C GLN A 108 -20.99 12.29 16.64
N PRO A 109 -20.11 12.99 17.37
CA PRO A 109 -19.14 12.34 18.24
C PRO A 109 -19.81 11.43 19.26
N VAL A 110 -19.15 10.32 19.59
CA VAL A 110 -19.53 9.49 20.74
C VAL A 110 -18.78 9.99 21.96
N HIS A 111 -19.51 10.33 23.02
CA HIS A 111 -18.93 10.80 24.27
C HIS A 111 -18.74 9.64 25.25
N GLY A 112 -17.52 9.49 25.75
CA GLY A 112 -17.13 8.53 26.79
C GLY A 112 -15.87 8.99 27.51
N ASN A 113 -15.41 8.20 28.48
CA ASN A 113 -14.22 8.41 29.26
C ASN A 113 -12.99 7.76 28.59
N PRO A 114 -12.07 8.53 27.97
CA PRO A 114 -10.91 7.96 27.27
C PRO A 114 -9.89 7.32 28.23
N VAL A 115 -9.89 7.65 29.52
CA VAL A 115 -9.00 7.03 30.51
C VAL A 115 -9.44 5.60 30.79
N HIS A 116 -10.74 5.40 31.03
CA HIS A 116 -11.31 4.07 31.17
C HIS A 116 -11.22 3.30 29.83
N GLY A 117 -11.50 3.98 28.72
CA GLY A 117 -11.34 3.41 27.37
C GLY A 117 -9.94 2.86 27.09
N LYS A 118 -8.88 3.54 27.57
CA LYS A 118 -7.50 3.03 27.47
C LYS A 118 -7.29 1.73 28.25
N GLN A 119 -7.87 1.62 29.44
CA GLN A 119 -7.76 0.41 30.27
C GLN A 119 -8.44 -0.78 29.57
N LEU A 120 -9.65 -0.56 29.06
CA LEU A 120 -10.40 -1.54 28.28
C LEU A 120 -9.65 -1.91 26.99
N PHE A 121 -9.14 -0.93 26.26
CA PHE A 121 -8.35 -1.17 25.05
C PHE A 121 -7.12 -2.04 25.35
N THR A 122 -6.42 -1.77 26.44
CA THR A 122 -5.28 -2.57 26.91
C THR A 122 -5.67 -4.02 27.16
N GLN A 123 -6.82 -4.24 27.79
CA GLN A 123 -7.30 -5.58 28.14
C GLN A 123 -7.82 -6.37 26.92
N TYR A 124 -8.48 -5.70 25.97
CA TYR A 124 -9.29 -6.36 24.95
C TYR A 124 -8.77 -6.22 23.52
N CYS A 125 -8.00 -5.17 23.22
CA CYS A 125 -7.70 -4.77 21.84
C CYS A 125 -6.22 -4.92 21.48
N VAL A 126 -5.30 -4.68 22.44
CA VAL A 126 -3.85 -4.65 22.21
C VAL A 126 -3.30 -5.93 21.60
N VAL A 127 -3.86 -7.09 21.96
CA VAL A 127 -3.42 -8.39 21.44
C VAL A 127 -3.47 -8.49 19.91
N CYS A 128 -4.35 -7.71 19.26
CA CYS A 128 -4.45 -7.67 17.81
C CYS A 128 -4.09 -6.31 17.23
N HIS A 129 -4.52 -5.22 17.86
CA HIS A 129 -4.35 -3.86 17.34
C HIS A 129 -3.09 -3.15 17.83
N GLY A 130 -2.27 -3.79 18.68
CA GLY A 130 -1.05 -3.20 19.20
C GLY A 130 -1.30 -2.18 20.32
N VAL A 131 -0.24 -1.81 21.05
CA VAL A 131 -0.33 -0.98 22.26
C VAL A 131 -0.75 0.45 21.95
N THR A 132 -0.34 0.95 20.79
CA THR A 132 -0.61 2.30 20.28
C THR A 132 -1.66 2.30 19.17
N GLY A 133 -2.38 1.20 18.96
CA GLY A 133 -3.32 1.06 17.86
C GLY A 133 -2.62 0.91 16.50
N GLU A 134 -1.35 0.50 16.49
CA GLU A 134 -0.53 0.37 15.30
C GLU A 134 -1.01 -0.72 14.34
N GLY A 135 -1.84 -1.67 14.79
CA GLY A 135 -2.34 -2.79 14.00
C GLY A 135 -1.33 -3.94 13.92
N GLY A 136 -1.67 -4.99 13.16
CA GLY A 136 -0.73 -6.08 12.94
C GLY A 136 0.41 -5.70 11.99
N GLU A 137 1.51 -6.46 12.07
CA GLU A 137 2.71 -6.27 11.25
C GLU A 137 2.49 -6.80 9.82
N GLY A 138 2.90 -5.99 8.84
CA GLY A 138 2.87 -6.32 7.42
C GLY A 138 1.48 -6.59 6.84
N THR A 139 1.46 -7.19 5.65
CA THR A 139 0.22 -7.59 4.97
C THR A 139 -0.34 -8.93 5.45
N GLY A 140 0.48 -9.69 6.17
CA GLY A 140 0.20 -11.05 6.62
C GLY A 140 0.27 -12.12 5.53
N VAL A 141 0.38 -11.74 4.26
CA VAL A 141 0.60 -12.67 3.15
C VAL A 141 2.02 -12.54 2.64
N THR A 142 2.58 -13.66 2.19
CA THR A 142 3.73 -13.65 1.28
C THR A 142 3.33 -14.35 -0.02
N PHE A 143 4.09 -14.19 -1.09
CA PHE A 143 3.79 -14.91 -2.34
C PHE A 143 3.77 -16.44 -2.20
N SER A 144 4.45 -16.99 -1.18
CA SER A 144 4.60 -18.43 -0.98
C SER A 144 3.89 -18.96 0.27
N ARG A 145 3.31 -18.10 1.13
CA ARG A 145 2.71 -18.51 2.40
C ARG A 145 1.43 -17.73 2.70
N PRO A 146 0.31 -18.42 2.98
CA PRO A 146 -0.94 -17.78 3.37
C PRO A 146 -0.82 -17.13 4.76
N ARG A 147 -1.77 -16.24 5.08
CA ARG A 147 -1.90 -15.68 6.43
C ARG A 147 -2.22 -16.76 7.45
N ASN A 148 -1.72 -16.58 8.68
CA ASN A 148 -2.17 -17.33 9.85
C ASN A 148 -3.58 -16.92 10.33
N LEU A 149 -4.01 -15.70 10.00
CA LEU A 149 -5.33 -15.16 10.32
C LEU A 149 -6.10 -14.80 9.03
N PRO A 150 -7.44 -14.87 9.01
CA PRO A 150 -8.22 -14.45 7.83
C PRO A 150 -7.96 -12.99 7.41
N ILE A 151 -7.57 -12.15 8.37
CA ILE A 151 -7.30 -10.73 8.17
C ILE A 151 -6.29 -10.22 9.19
N ILE A 152 -5.42 -9.28 8.79
CA ILE A 152 -4.56 -8.54 9.71
C ILE A 152 -5.35 -7.39 10.33
N ALA A 153 -5.21 -7.23 11.65
CA ALA A 153 -5.89 -6.18 12.39
C ALA A 153 -5.46 -4.79 11.85
N PRO A 154 -6.41 -3.92 11.48
CA PRO A 154 -6.08 -2.61 10.95
C PRO A 154 -5.42 -1.72 12.01
N ALA A 155 -4.56 -0.82 11.55
CA ALA A 155 -4.00 0.26 12.33
C ALA A 155 -5.09 1.28 12.70
N LEU A 156 -5.57 1.23 13.94
CA LEU A 156 -6.61 2.11 14.46
C LEU A 156 -6.13 3.55 14.66
N HIS A 157 -4.82 3.72 14.85
CA HIS A 157 -4.20 5.03 14.91
C HIS A 157 -3.95 5.64 13.51
N ASN A 158 -4.34 4.97 12.43
CA ASN A 158 -4.01 5.44 11.08
C ASN A 158 -4.86 6.66 10.73
N PRO A 159 -4.28 7.77 10.25
CA PRO A 159 -5.03 9.00 9.99
C PRO A 159 -6.08 8.81 8.88
N GLY A 160 -5.79 8.00 7.86
CA GLY A 160 -6.78 7.65 6.84
C GLY A 160 -7.96 6.88 7.43
N PHE A 161 -7.70 5.95 8.36
CA PHE A 161 -8.77 5.22 9.07
C PHE A 161 -9.61 6.16 9.92
N LEU A 162 -8.97 6.93 10.80
CA LEU A 162 -9.63 7.86 11.72
C LEU A 162 -10.49 8.88 10.98
N ALA A 163 -10.01 9.42 9.87
CA ALA A 163 -10.77 10.35 9.02
C ALA A 163 -11.93 9.69 8.24
N SER A 164 -11.83 8.40 7.92
CA SER A 164 -12.85 7.69 7.13
C SER A 164 -13.95 7.06 7.98
N ALA A 165 -13.63 6.58 9.18
CA ALA A 165 -14.58 5.90 10.06
C ALA A 165 -15.27 6.93 10.95
N SER A 166 -16.61 6.90 11.05
CA SER A 166 -17.33 7.68 12.05
C SER A 166 -17.36 6.96 13.41
N ASP A 167 -17.58 7.71 14.49
CA ASP A 167 -17.63 7.16 15.85
C ASP A 167 -18.73 6.11 15.98
N ALA A 168 -19.90 6.40 15.40
CA ALA A 168 -21.02 5.49 15.36
C ALA A 168 -20.70 4.20 14.59
N MET A 169 -19.89 4.26 13.53
CA MET A 169 -19.41 3.06 12.82
C MET A 169 -18.45 2.23 13.69
N ILE A 170 -17.50 2.89 14.37
CA ILE A 170 -16.56 2.21 15.27
C ILE A 170 -17.33 1.52 16.40
N LYS A 171 -18.26 2.25 17.03
CA LYS A 171 -19.18 1.73 18.06
C LYS A 171 -19.96 0.52 17.54
N ALA A 172 -20.59 0.62 16.38
CA ALA A 172 -21.34 -0.49 15.79
C ALA A 172 -20.45 -1.71 15.50
N THR A 173 -19.21 -1.49 15.05
CA THR A 173 -18.23 -2.56 14.83
C THR A 173 -17.85 -3.26 16.14
N LEU A 174 -17.65 -2.52 17.23
CA LEU A 174 -17.35 -3.09 18.54
C LEU A 174 -18.56 -3.87 19.11
N MET A 175 -19.76 -3.35 18.91
CA MET A 175 -20.98 -3.99 19.41
C MET A 175 -21.34 -5.26 18.64
N LYS A 176 -21.18 -5.27 17.31
CA LYS A 176 -21.58 -6.40 16.45
C LYS A 176 -20.43 -7.38 16.18
N GLY A 177 -19.19 -6.92 16.26
CA GLY A 177 -18.03 -7.64 15.74
C GLY A 177 -18.04 -7.72 14.21
N ARG A 178 -17.12 -8.52 13.67
CA ARG A 178 -17.03 -8.88 12.25
C ARG A 178 -16.90 -10.39 12.13
N GLU A 179 -18.04 -11.04 11.88
CA GLU A 179 -18.10 -12.47 11.59
C GLU A 179 -17.14 -12.85 10.45
N GLY A 180 -16.48 -14.01 10.55
CA GLY A 180 -15.41 -14.41 9.64
C GLY A 180 -14.04 -13.80 9.96
N THR A 181 -13.92 -13.06 11.07
CA THR A 181 -12.65 -12.52 11.58
C THR A 181 -12.53 -12.76 13.09
N PRO A 182 -11.33 -12.63 13.69
CA PRO A 182 -11.16 -12.66 15.14
C PRO A 182 -11.84 -11.51 15.91
N MET A 183 -12.36 -10.49 15.21
CA MET A 183 -13.01 -9.33 15.83
C MET A 183 -14.43 -9.67 16.29
N THR A 184 -14.57 -10.20 17.50
CA THR A 184 -15.86 -10.60 18.09
C THR A 184 -16.71 -9.41 18.57
N SER A 185 -18.00 -9.63 18.82
CA SER A 185 -18.86 -8.67 19.54
C SER A 185 -18.41 -8.53 20.99
N PHE A 186 -18.15 -7.30 21.44
CA PHE A 186 -17.73 -7.04 22.83
C PHE A 186 -18.91 -6.94 23.81
N ILE A 187 -20.11 -6.60 23.33
CA ILE A 187 -21.33 -6.69 24.14
C ILE A 187 -21.59 -8.16 24.52
N LYS A 188 -21.42 -9.09 23.58
CA LYS A 188 -21.51 -10.53 23.87
C LYS A 188 -20.40 -11.04 24.79
N ARG A 189 -19.31 -10.29 24.96
CA ARG A 189 -18.22 -10.58 25.89
C ARG A 189 -18.39 -9.91 27.26
N GLY A 190 -19.51 -9.23 27.48
CA GLY A 190 -19.88 -8.63 28.77
C GLY A 190 -19.56 -7.15 28.91
N LEU A 191 -19.05 -6.47 27.87
CA LEU A 191 -18.95 -5.01 27.91
C LEU A 191 -20.32 -4.37 27.78
N LYS A 192 -20.52 -3.26 28.49
CA LYS A 192 -21.71 -2.41 28.40
C LYS A 192 -21.53 -1.37 27.30
N GLU A 193 -22.62 -0.73 26.91
CA GLU A 193 -22.58 0.31 25.89
C GLU A 193 -21.69 1.50 26.29
N ASP A 194 -21.68 1.87 27.58
CA ASP A 194 -20.78 2.91 28.09
C ASP A 194 -19.30 2.52 27.97
N ASP A 195 -18.95 1.26 28.24
CA ASP A 195 -17.59 0.74 28.02
C ASP A 195 -17.19 0.86 26.54
N ILE A 196 -18.13 0.63 25.61
CA ILE A 196 -17.89 0.82 24.18
C ILE A 196 -17.68 2.30 23.85
N ASN A 197 -18.47 3.21 24.43
CA ASN A 197 -18.31 4.65 24.22
C ASN A 197 -16.93 5.13 24.71
N ASP A 198 -16.46 4.58 25.83
CA ASP A 198 -15.15 4.85 26.41
C ASP A 198 -14.03 4.39 25.46
N ILE A 199 -14.13 3.17 24.92
CA ILE A 199 -13.16 2.66 23.93
C ILE A 199 -13.16 3.52 22.66
N VAL A 200 -14.33 3.93 22.15
CA VAL A 200 -14.42 4.82 20.97
C VAL A 200 -13.72 6.15 21.26
N SER A 201 -13.97 6.74 22.43
CA SER A 201 -13.32 7.98 22.87
C SER A 201 -11.80 7.82 22.98
N TYR A 202 -11.32 6.66 23.44
CA TYR A 202 -9.88 6.37 23.47
C TYR A 202 -9.29 6.21 22.06
N VAL A 203 -9.95 5.48 21.14
CA VAL A 203 -9.50 5.36 19.75
C VAL A 203 -9.40 6.74 19.08
N ARG A 204 -10.35 7.64 19.35
CA ARG A 204 -10.30 9.02 18.88
C ARG A 204 -9.17 9.85 19.45
N SER A 205 -8.69 9.52 20.64
CA SER A 205 -7.54 10.21 21.21
C SER A 205 -6.27 10.08 20.36
N PHE A 206 -6.18 9.06 19.49
CA PHE A 206 -5.07 8.90 18.56
C PHE A 206 -4.97 10.05 17.55
N GLU A 207 -6.07 10.71 17.19
CA GLU A 207 -6.05 11.87 16.27
C GLU A 207 -5.20 13.04 16.80
N LYS A 208 -5.02 13.11 18.13
CA LYS A 208 -4.23 14.15 18.81
C LYS A 208 -2.75 13.79 18.93
N GLN A 209 -2.38 12.53 18.73
CA GLN A 209 -0.98 12.11 18.78
C GLN A 209 -0.29 12.51 17.47
N SER A 210 0.99 12.86 17.50
CA SER A 210 1.77 13.12 16.29
C SER A 210 2.05 11.80 15.57
N LEU A 211 1.03 11.27 14.89
CA LEU A 211 1.04 10.07 14.06
C LEU A 211 1.88 10.22 12.79
N ALA A 212 2.55 11.37 12.65
CA ALA A 212 3.39 11.69 11.51
C ALA A 212 4.53 10.69 11.35
N GLU A 213 5.13 10.17 12.42
CA GLU A 213 6.33 9.32 12.32
C GLU A 213 6.02 7.90 11.83
N SER A 214 4.98 7.24 12.37
CA SER A 214 4.64 5.86 11.96
C SER A 214 4.13 5.78 10.53
N ALA A 215 3.55 6.86 9.99
CA ALA A 215 3.09 6.95 8.61
C ALA A 215 4.11 7.62 7.66
N LYS A 216 5.22 8.16 8.18
CA LYS A 216 6.21 8.90 7.38
C LYS A 216 6.92 7.96 6.43
N LEU A 217 6.77 8.20 5.15
CA LEU A 217 7.58 7.56 4.13
C LEU A 217 8.94 8.28 4.03
N LEU A 218 9.98 7.55 3.66
CA LEU A 218 11.31 8.13 3.47
C LEU A 218 11.26 9.19 2.36
N GLN A 219 11.87 10.34 2.64
CA GLN A 219 12.15 11.33 1.60
C GLN A 219 13.48 10.97 0.96
N VAL A 220 13.43 10.70 -0.35
CA VAL A 220 14.59 10.24 -1.09
C VAL A 220 14.87 11.24 -2.21
N GLU A 221 15.99 11.93 -2.10
CA GLU A 221 16.44 12.91 -3.10
C GLU A 221 16.88 12.21 -4.39
N ASN A 222 17.68 11.14 -4.27
CA ASN A 222 18.25 10.42 -5.40
C ASN A 222 17.74 8.98 -5.45
N PRO A 223 17.03 8.57 -6.52
CA PRO A 223 16.50 7.21 -6.65
C PRO A 223 17.57 6.17 -7.03
N VAL A 224 18.77 6.63 -7.38
CA VAL A 224 19.91 5.82 -7.80
C VAL A 224 21.13 6.21 -6.95
N ILE A 225 21.88 5.20 -6.53
CA ILE A 225 23.22 5.34 -5.94
C ILE A 225 24.22 5.16 -7.09
N VAL A 226 25.14 6.10 -7.25
CA VAL A 226 26.19 6.05 -8.27
C VAL A 226 27.56 6.25 -7.61
N ARG A 227 28.56 5.50 -8.07
CA ARG A 227 29.97 5.65 -7.71
C ARG A 227 30.82 5.51 -8.97
N ASP A 228 31.80 6.38 -9.14
CA ASP A 228 32.83 6.21 -10.16
C ASP A 228 33.87 5.21 -9.64
N SER A 229 34.30 4.29 -10.49
CA SER A 229 35.37 3.35 -10.17
C SER A 229 36.69 3.85 -10.78
N PRO A 230 37.80 3.83 -10.03
CA PRO A 230 39.13 4.13 -10.57
C PRO A 230 39.71 2.98 -11.39
N TYR A 231 39.05 1.82 -11.40
CA TYR A 231 39.50 0.60 -12.05
C TYR A 231 38.85 0.38 -13.42
N ASP A 232 39.44 -0.51 -14.22
CA ASP A 232 38.78 -1.01 -15.43
C ASP A 232 37.55 -1.88 -15.09
N LEU A 233 36.68 -2.08 -16.08
CA LEU A 233 35.41 -2.78 -15.89
C LEU A 233 35.56 -4.18 -15.28
N LYS A 234 36.56 -4.95 -15.73
CA LYS A 234 36.77 -6.33 -15.28
C LYS A 234 37.19 -6.34 -13.83
N THR A 235 38.13 -5.47 -13.47
CA THR A 235 38.60 -5.30 -12.08
C THR A 235 37.47 -4.83 -11.18
N THR A 236 36.66 -3.85 -11.60
CA THR A 236 35.49 -3.37 -10.84
C THR A 236 34.46 -4.48 -10.59
N VAL A 237 34.18 -5.34 -11.59
CA VAL A 237 33.26 -6.47 -11.43
C VAL A 237 33.75 -7.45 -10.35
N GLU A 238 35.03 -7.80 -10.36
CA GLU A 238 35.61 -8.70 -9.37
C GLU A 238 35.61 -8.08 -7.97
N ASN A 239 35.93 -6.79 -7.86
CA ASN A 239 35.86 -6.06 -6.59
C ASN A 239 34.43 -6.04 -6.03
N VAL A 240 33.41 -5.81 -6.87
CA VAL A 240 32.00 -5.86 -6.43
C VAL A 240 31.62 -7.26 -5.94
N LYS A 241 32.04 -8.32 -6.63
CA LYS A 241 31.77 -9.72 -6.20
C LYS A 241 32.39 -10.02 -4.83
N GLN A 242 33.63 -9.56 -4.61
CA GLN A 242 34.32 -9.73 -3.34
C GLN A 242 33.64 -8.92 -2.23
N ALA A 243 33.34 -7.64 -2.48
CA ALA A 243 32.67 -6.76 -1.51
C ALA A 243 31.28 -7.29 -1.12
N VAL A 244 30.50 -7.81 -2.07
CA VAL A 244 29.23 -8.50 -1.81
C VAL A 244 29.42 -9.63 -0.79
N SER A 245 30.44 -10.48 -1.01
CA SER A 245 30.72 -11.62 -0.14
C SER A 245 31.20 -11.18 1.25
N ASN A 246 32.07 -10.17 1.32
CA ASN A 246 32.58 -9.59 2.57
C ASN A 246 31.48 -8.97 3.43
N ASN A 247 30.40 -8.48 2.80
CA ASN A 247 29.26 -7.86 3.47
C ASN A 247 28.12 -8.85 3.79
N ASN A 248 28.38 -10.16 3.81
CA ASN A 248 27.41 -11.22 4.10
C ASN A 248 26.23 -11.30 3.12
N PHE A 249 26.47 -10.99 1.84
CA PHE A 249 25.54 -11.29 0.76
C PHE A 249 26.07 -12.47 -0.06
N PHE A 250 25.16 -13.32 -0.49
CA PHE A 250 25.47 -14.35 -1.47
C PHE A 250 25.56 -13.70 -2.86
N TYR A 251 26.70 -13.89 -3.53
CA TYR A 251 26.83 -13.59 -4.94
C TYR A 251 26.11 -14.65 -5.77
N GLY A 252 25.23 -14.22 -6.68
CA GLY A 252 24.46 -15.10 -7.56
C GLY A 252 25.12 -15.31 -8.91
N ARG A 253 25.15 -14.27 -9.75
CA ARG A 253 25.68 -14.34 -11.12
C ARG A 253 26.08 -12.96 -11.65
N VAL A 254 26.88 -12.96 -12.71
CA VAL A 254 27.14 -11.80 -13.57
C VAL A 254 26.61 -12.09 -14.97
N GLN A 255 26.00 -11.10 -15.60
CA GLN A 255 25.57 -11.15 -16.99
C GLN A 255 25.61 -9.74 -17.58
N THR A 256 25.58 -9.62 -18.90
CA THR A 256 25.41 -8.32 -19.57
C THR A 256 24.03 -7.75 -19.25
N LEU A 257 23.88 -6.44 -19.38
CA LEU A 257 22.59 -5.75 -19.21
C LEU A 257 21.55 -6.24 -20.23
N GLU A 258 22.01 -6.64 -21.42
CA GLU A 258 21.18 -7.07 -22.55
C GLU A 258 21.00 -8.58 -22.62
N TYR A 259 21.47 -9.33 -21.63
CA TYR A 259 21.39 -10.79 -21.60
C TYR A 259 19.94 -11.27 -21.79
N GLY A 260 19.72 -12.05 -22.85
CA GLY A 260 18.41 -12.58 -23.23
C GLY A 260 17.48 -11.57 -23.91
N LEU A 261 17.91 -10.31 -24.11
CA LEU A 261 17.19 -9.28 -24.87
C LEU A 261 17.70 -9.18 -26.32
N THR A 262 18.90 -9.68 -26.59
CA THR A 262 19.53 -9.70 -27.92
C THR A 262 20.29 -11.01 -28.14
N THR A 263 20.83 -11.22 -29.34
CA THR A 263 21.68 -12.38 -29.62
C THR A 263 23.05 -12.21 -28.94
N PRO A 264 23.70 -13.29 -28.45
CA PRO A 264 24.93 -13.17 -27.66
C PRO A 264 26.07 -12.39 -28.33
N ASP A 265 26.16 -12.42 -29.67
CA ASP A 265 27.13 -11.67 -30.47
C ASP A 265 26.88 -10.15 -30.50
N LYS A 266 25.66 -9.72 -30.15
CA LYS A 266 25.23 -8.32 -30.13
C LYS A 266 25.14 -7.72 -28.73
N GLU A 267 25.33 -8.53 -27.68
CA GLU A 267 25.32 -8.03 -26.30
C GLU A 267 26.50 -7.08 -26.08
N ASN A 268 26.24 -5.96 -25.41
CA ASN A 268 27.30 -5.02 -25.04
C ASN A 268 28.09 -5.52 -23.82
N PRO A 269 29.38 -5.92 -23.97
CA PRO A 269 30.17 -6.42 -22.84
C PRO A 269 30.56 -5.30 -21.86
N LYS A 270 30.36 -4.02 -22.21
CA LYS A 270 30.67 -2.86 -21.38
C LYS A 270 29.58 -2.53 -20.36
N GLN A 271 28.48 -3.27 -20.34
CA GLN A 271 27.35 -3.03 -19.46
C GLN A 271 26.97 -4.35 -18.80
N VAL A 272 27.24 -4.48 -17.51
CA VAL A 272 27.07 -5.75 -16.78
C VAL A 272 26.29 -5.55 -15.49
N ILE A 273 25.65 -6.61 -15.03
CA ILE A 273 24.90 -6.65 -13.78
C ILE A 273 25.49 -7.73 -12.89
N VAL A 274 25.83 -7.37 -11.66
CA VAL A 274 26.13 -8.30 -10.58
C VAL A 274 24.86 -8.53 -9.77
N TYR A 275 24.38 -9.77 -9.75
CA TYR A 275 23.23 -10.19 -8.95
C TYR A 275 23.69 -10.79 -7.63
N PHE A 276 23.04 -10.41 -6.54
CA PHE A 276 23.38 -10.86 -5.19
C PHE A 276 22.14 -10.87 -4.29
N CYS A 277 22.25 -11.42 -3.08
CA CYS A 277 21.13 -11.47 -2.15
C CYS A 277 21.58 -11.65 -0.69
N ASN A 278 20.86 -11.01 0.24
CA ASN A 278 20.87 -11.37 1.66
C ASN A 278 19.55 -12.05 2.00
N VAL A 279 19.58 -13.36 2.21
CA VAL A 279 18.37 -14.20 2.36
C VAL A 279 17.58 -13.84 3.62
N SER A 280 18.25 -13.49 4.71
CA SER A 280 17.60 -13.10 5.97
C SER A 280 16.84 -11.78 5.81
N LEU A 281 17.50 -10.78 5.22
CA LEU A 281 16.92 -9.47 4.97
C LEU A 281 15.76 -9.55 3.97
N LEU A 282 15.91 -10.40 2.95
CA LEU A 282 14.86 -10.71 2.00
C LEU A 282 13.63 -11.32 2.69
N ASN A 283 13.81 -12.34 3.51
CA ASN A 283 12.71 -13.00 4.21
C ASN A 283 11.94 -12.02 5.11
N GLN A 284 12.65 -11.11 5.80
CA GLN A 284 12.02 -10.03 6.58
C GLN A 284 11.20 -9.09 5.69
N ALA A 285 11.77 -8.61 4.58
CA ALA A 285 11.11 -7.65 3.70
C ALA A 285 9.83 -8.23 3.05
N LEU A 286 9.87 -9.48 2.59
CA LEU A 286 8.70 -10.16 2.03
C LEU A 286 7.60 -10.40 3.06
N GLY A 287 7.95 -10.58 4.34
CA GLY A 287 6.99 -10.69 5.42
C GLY A 287 6.21 -9.40 5.67
N ILE A 288 6.86 -8.25 5.48
CA ILE A 288 6.22 -6.93 5.57
C ILE A 288 5.36 -6.67 4.33
N ASP A 289 5.95 -6.78 3.15
CA ASP A 289 5.27 -6.52 1.88
C ASP A 289 5.77 -7.48 0.78
N PRO A 290 4.93 -8.40 0.28
CA PRO A 290 5.36 -9.33 -0.75
C PRO A 290 5.79 -8.61 -2.03
N ARG A 291 5.26 -7.43 -2.34
CA ARG A 291 5.56 -6.68 -3.58
C ARG A 291 7.04 -6.31 -3.71
N VAL A 292 7.80 -6.32 -2.61
CA VAL A 292 9.27 -6.22 -2.63
C VAL A 292 9.90 -7.26 -3.56
N GLY A 293 9.25 -8.42 -3.75
CA GLY A 293 9.64 -9.45 -4.70
C GLY A 293 9.89 -8.97 -6.13
N MET A 294 9.25 -7.89 -6.57
CA MET A 294 9.47 -7.30 -7.91
C MET A 294 10.86 -6.68 -8.09
N PHE A 295 11.59 -6.45 -7.00
CA PHE A 295 12.93 -5.87 -7.00
C PHE A 295 14.03 -6.90 -6.73
N LEU A 296 13.70 -8.20 -6.80
CA LEU A 296 14.62 -9.29 -6.53
C LEU A 296 15.08 -10.01 -7.82
N PRO A 297 16.29 -10.59 -7.80
CA PRO A 297 17.32 -10.46 -6.77
C PRO A 297 17.95 -9.05 -6.74
N CYS A 298 18.71 -8.74 -5.69
CA CYS A 298 19.46 -7.49 -5.59
C CYS A 298 20.44 -7.37 -6.78
N ARG A 299 20.64 -6.14 -7.27
CA ARG A 299 21.44 -5.85 -8.47
C ARG A 299 22.33 -4.63 -8.29
N ILE A 300 23.57 -4.74 -8.75
CA ILE A 300 24.48 -3.63 -9.00
C ILE A 300 24.82 -3.67 -10.48
N THR A 301 24.57 -2.57 -11.18
CA THR A 301 24.90 -2.41 -12.60
C THR A 301 26.24 -1.68 -12.72
N ILE A 302 27.14 -2.20 -13.54
CA ILE A 302 28.46 -1.61 -13.79
C ILE A 302 28.54 -1.30 -15.28
N ILE A 303 28.84 -0.04 -15.62
CA ILE A 303 28.86 0.45 -17.00
C ILE A 303 30.20 1.13 -17.26
N GLU A 304 30.85 0.74 -18.36
CA GLU A 304 31.97 1.48 -18.93
C GLU A 304 31.48 2.36 -20.10
N HIS A 305 31.68 3.66 -19.98
CA HIS A 305 31.34 4.63 -21.01
C HIS A 305 32.40 5.74 -21.08
N ASN A 306 32.92 6.02 -22.28
CA ASN A 306 33.97 7.02 -22.52
C ASN A 306 35.21 6.83 -21.62
N GLY A 307 35.63 5.58 -21.41
CA GLY A 307 36.79 5.24 -20.57
C GLY A 307 36.57 5.43 -19.06
N LYS A 308 35.34 5.76 -18.63
CA LYS A 308 34.96 5.83 -17.22
C LYS A 308 34.10 4.62 -16.85
N VAL A 309 34.35 4.04 -15.69
CA VAL A 309 33.56 2.95 -15.14
C VAL A 309 32.69 3.47 -14.00
N GLN A 310 31.39 3.19 -14.05
CA GLN A 310 30.43 3.59 -13.03
C GLN A 310 29.74 2.36 -12.43
N VAL A 311 29.62 2.34 -11.12
CA VAL A 311 28.87 1.36 -10.34
C VAL A 311 27.57 2.01 -9.90
N MET A 312 26.44 1.39 -10.23
CA MET A 312 25.10 1.96 -10.05
C MET A 312 24.16 0.96 -9.39
N SER A 313 23.26 1.46 -8.54
CA SER A 313 22.16 0.65 -8.00
C SER A 313 20.94 1.51 -7.72
N VAL A 314 19.75 0.91 -7.70
CA VAL A 314 18.55 1.54 -7.12
C VAL A 314 18.82 1.85 -5.65
N ASN A 315 18.42 3.04 -5.20
CA ASN A 315 18.40 3.39 -3.78
C ASN A 315 17.23 2.67 -3.09
N PRO A 316 17.49 1.72 -2.17
CA PRO A 316 16.43 0.93 -1.53
C PRO A 316 15.42 1.78 -0.73
N GLU A 317 15.78 2.98 -0.29
CA GLU A 317 14.87 3.90 0.41
C GLU A 317 13.67 4.34 -0.44
N VAL A 318 13.77 4.26 -1.77
CA VAL A 318 12.64 4.56 -2.66
C VAL A 318 11.50 3.57 -2.47
N LEU A 319 11.79 2.33 -2.06
CA LEU A 319 10.80 1.25 -2.03
C LEU A 319 9.69 1.49 -1.02
N SER A 320 9.99 2.04 0.16
CA SER A 320 8.94 2.31 1.16
C SER A 320 7.91 3.31 0.63
N LYS A 321 8.40 4.37 -0.05
CA LYS A 321 7.55 5.35 -0.73
C LYS A 321 6.77 4.72 -1.87
N LEU A 322 7.44 3.95 -2.73
CA LEU A 322 6.83 3.29 -3.89
C LEU A 322 5.67 2.38 -3.48
N PHE A 323 5.80 1.69 -2.36
CA PHE A 323 4.80 0.75 -1.84
C PHE A 323 3.82 1.37 -0.84
N ASN A 324 3.94 2.66 -0.53
CA ASN A 324 3.16 3.34 0.52
C ASN A 324 3.27 2.63 1.88
N ASN A 325 4.40 2.00 2.20
CA ASN A 325 4.53 1.18 3.41
C ASN A 325 5.73 1.60 4.25
N SER A 326 5.48 2.29 5.36
CA SER A 326 6.51 2.81 6.26
C SER A 326 7.16 1.72 7.11
N GLU A 327 6.52 0.54 7.25
CA GLU A 327 7.14 -0.62 7.92
C GLU A 327 8.42 -1.06 7.20
N LEU A 328 8.55 -0.77 5.91
CA LEU A 328 9.75 -1.04 5.13
C LEU A 328 10.92 -0.08 5.45
N ASN A 329 10.67 1.09 6.06
CA ASN A 329 11.68 2.15 6.22
C ASN A 329 12.97 1.62 6.86
N ARG A 330 12.88 0.88 7.96
CA ARG A 330 14.04 0.34 8.67
C ARG A 330 14.87 -0.57 7.77
N LEU A 331 14.22 -1.48 7.05
CA LEU A 331 14.88 -2.43 6.16
C LEU A 331 15.47 -1.73 4.94
N CYS A 332 14.78 -0.74 4.38
CA CYS A 332 15.25 0.05 3.26
C CYS A 332 16.50 0.87 3.62
N THR A 333 16.52 1.53 4.78
CA THR A 333 17.70 2.26 5.27
C THR A 333 18.88 1.31 5.54
N GLN A 334 18.61 0.14 6.14
CA GLN A 334 19.63 -0.89 6.32
C GLN A 334 20.21 -1.37 4.98
N MET A 335 19.35 -1.65 3.99
CA MET A 335 19.77 -2.10 2.66
C MET A 335 20.57 -1.03 1.92
N LYS A 336 20.15 0.24 1.99
CA LYS A 336 20.92 1.36 1.43
C LYS A 336 22.32 1.42 2.02
N LYS A 337 22.44 1.27 3.35
CA LYS A 337 23.75 1.23 4.00
C LYS A 337 24.61 0.09 3.45
N SER A 338 24.06 -1.12 3.36
CA SER A 338 24.78 -2.26 2.77
C SER A 338 25.20 -2.02 1.33
N TYR A 339 24.32 -1.47 0.49
CA TYR A 339 24.65 -1.17 -0.91
C TYR A 339 25.76 -0.13 -1.01
N THR A 340 25.66 0.96 -0.24
CA THR A 340 26.68 2.00 -0.19
C THR A 340 28.02 1.43 0.25
N THR A 341 28.07 0.62 1.31
CA THR A 341 29.31 -0.03 1.78
C THR A 341 29.92 -0.95 0.72
N ILE A 342 29.13 -1.81 0.09
CA ILE A 342 29.60 -2.70 -0.98
C ILE A 342 30.17 -1.90 -2.16
N MET A 343 29.45 -0.85 -2.58
CA MET A 343 29.86 -0.01 -3.70
C MET A 343 31.12 0.79 -3.36
N GLU A 344 31.24 1.32 -2.14
CA GLU A 344 32.43 2.04 -1.68
C GLU A 344 33.64 1.10 -1.63
N GLU A 345 33.53 -0.04 -0.95
CA GLU A 345 34.59 -1.05 -0.88
C GLU A 345 35.07 -1.51 -2.26
N ALA A 346 34.16 -1.63 -3.23
CA ALA A 346 34.52 -2.05 -4.58
C ALA A 346 35.19 -0.96 -5.44
N THR A 347 35.11 0.31 -5.01
CA THR A 347 35.60 1.48 -5.78
C THR A 347 36.71 2.26 -5.08
N LEU A 348 37.11 1.83 -3.88
CA LEU A 348 38.20 2.42 -3.10
C LEU A 348 39.56 1.79 -3.41
#